data_AF-A0A5C1PW03-F1
#
_entry.id   AF-A0A5C1PW03-F1
#
_cell.length_a   1.000
_cell.length_b   1.000
_cell.length_c   1.000
_cell.angle_alpha   90.00
_cell.angle_beta   90.00
_cell.angle_gamma   90.00
#
_symmetry.space_group_name_H-M   'P 1'
#
loop_
_entity.id
_entity.type
_entity.pdbx_description
1 polymer ?
#
loop_
_entity_poly.entity_id
_entity_poly.type
_entity_poly.pdbx_seq_one_letter_code
_entity_poly.pdbx_strand_id
1 'polypeptide(L)'
;MSAIDNLKVEFSDRARQIVFWTGAGLSSPAMPSWISLRDQLFSEARIANSRLDGAVQKKKNAELAAIAKIQDIWVQFDRVHDLLGRDSYVRKIKDIFSASETMPIPRAHEIIWGLDPSGVITLNIDLFTQRASANMPSGAIPIQIQATKFAEHFNVLKEKRPFVAYPHGHIDEPNSWTFTKKDLDRRLTDASYIEWLKIIFRVCTVVFVGVTASDVAIGGPIEKIVAKNIPLTGHYWITPRGDLEASEWAEQSGVNIVHYSVNNGSHAELLHVLSSLKAVVKSEDYEKERPVYLRNLNGEFKEPISPKDLQRLSDEEKRIYLNSEAKRILQNRDLNAKNSEYAAFLAKYQRAIHDSWYVSSDPDDNEFIGYRIISKVDEGAFGNVYKAISENGSTVAVKILKNDNFGRTDFYKGFRRGANSLRIVTDRGIEGVINYIDAAEIPPTIIMNWCDGQSLSTLVPANFVREWDEIIEVFSQLAIVLRKCHLLPERVLHRDLRPANIMIEGCFESIDEWRVVVLDFDLSCYRDSDDHSIMHSPAFGYLAPEQRGGSAFSRRNSAVDSYGFGMTLYYVCGGKDPFPDQHTTPSWMESVKKAVSSRKNIS
;
A
#
# COMPACT_ATOMS: atom_id res chain seq x y z
N MET A 1 -7.63 -15.83 -7.84
CA MET A 1 -7.82 -14.80 -6.79
C MET A 1 -9.08 -14.02 -7.14
N SER A 2 -9.98 -13.75 -6.19
CA SER A 2 -11.23 -13.04 -6.51
C SER A 2 -10.95 -11.57 -6.84
N ALA A 3 -11.87 -10.88 -7.52
CA ALA A 3 -11.71 -9.45 -7.82
C ALA A 3 -11.60 -8.59 -6.55
N ILE A 4 -12.29 -8.95 -5.46
CA ILE A 4 -12.16 -8.25 -4.18
C ILE A 4 -10.80 -8.49 -3.53
N ASP A 5 -10.21 -9.67 -3.69
CA ASP A 5 -8.87 -9.93 -3.17
C ASP A 5 -7.80 -9.15 -3.95
N ASN A 6 -7.92 -9.07 -5.28
CA ASN A 6 -7.06 -8.20 -6.09
C ASN A 6 -7.21 -6.73 -5.69
N LEU A 7 -8.44 -6.26 -5.44
CA LEU A 7 -8.68 -4.91 -4.94
C LEU A 7 -8.05 -4.68 -3.57
N LYS A 8 -8.13 -5.65 -2.65
CA LYS A 8 -7.44 -5.58 -1.36
C LYS A 8 -5.92 -5.47 -1.54
N VAL A 9 -5.35 -6.24 -2.48
CA VAL A 9 -3.92 -6.13 -2.81
C VAL A 9 -3.59 -4.73 -3.31
N GLU A 10 -4.41 -4.12 -4.19
CA GLU A 10 -4.20 -2.75 -4.67
C GLU A 10 -4.28 -1.70 -3.54
N PHE A 11 -5.26 -1.83 -2.63
CA PHE A 11 -5.42 -0.92 -1.48
C PHE A 11 -4.28 -0.97 -0.48
N SER A 12 -3.66 -2.13 -0.38
CA SER A 12 -2.55 -2.41 0.52
C SER A 12 -1.21 -2.10 -0.13
N ASP A 13 -1.08 -2.36 -1.43
CA ASP A 13 0.14 -2.05 -2.15
C ASP A 13 0.31 -0.55 -2.40
N ARG A 14 -0.80 0.13 -2.72
CA ARG A 14 -0.81 1.52 -3.18
C ARG A 14 0.26 1.83 -4.23
N ALA A 15 0.62 0.85 -5.05
CA ALA A 15 1.54 1.05 -6.17
C ALA A 15 1.00 2.13 -7.13
N ARG A 16 -0.33 2.22 -7.23
CA ARG A 16 -1.04 3.31 -7.90
C ARG A 16 -1.84 4.14 -6.89
N GLN A 17 -2.00 5.41 -7.21
CA GLN A 17 -2.93 6.29 -6.49
C GLN A 17 -4.36 5.75 -6.62
N ILE A 18 -5.15 5.81 -5.56
CA ILE A 18 -6.51 5.25 -5.56
C ILE A 18 -7.51 6.39 -5.62
N VAL A 19 -8.39 6.36 -6.61
CA VAL A 19 -9.44 7.35 -6.80
C VAL A 19 -10.79 6.66 -6.79
N PHE A 20 -11.72 7.15 -5.97
CA PHE A 20 -13.10 6.67 -6.01
C PHE A 20 -13.90 7.49 -7.01
N TRP A 21 -14.69 6.82 -7.85
CA TRP A 21 -15.70 7.48 -8.68
C TRP A 21 -17.08 7.11 -8.17
N THR A 22 -17.79 8.10 -7.63
CA THR A 22 -19.01 7.89 -6.86
C THR A 22 -20.23 8.46 -7.57
N GLY A 23 -21.36 7.76 -7.43
CA GLY A 23 -22.67 8.19 -7.96
C GLY A 23 -23.76 8.26 -6.89
N ALA A 24 -24.98 8.53 -7.33
CA ALA A 24 -26.11 8.81 -6.44
C ALA A 24 -26.48 7.63 -5.53
N GLY A 25 -26.15 6.40 -5.94
CA GLY A 25 -26.37 5.21 -5.12
C GLY A 25 -25.59 5.24 -3.80
N LEU A 26 -24.47 5.99 -3.73
CA LEU A 26 -23.67 6.12 -2.51
C LEU A 26 -24.33 7.02 -1.46
N SER A 27 -25.14 7.99 -1.89
CA SER A 27 -25.87 8.93 -1.02
C SER A 27 -27.29 8.45 -0.71
N SER A 28 -27.75 7.35 -1.32
CA SER A 28 -29.04 6.72 -1.04
C SER A 28 -29.06 6.05 0.36
N PRO A 29 -30.18 6.09 1.10
CA PRO A 29 -31.45 6.76 0.79
C PRO A 29 -31.52 8.23 1.25
N ALA A 30 -30.42 8.79 1.77
CA ALA A 30 -30.39 10.15 2.32
C ALA A 30 -30.61 11.24 1.24
N MET A 31 -30.20 10.97 0.00
CA MET A 31 -30.45 11.82 -1.17
C MET A 31 -31.20 11.05 -2.26
N PRO A 32 -32.00 11.75 -3.09
CA PRO A 32 -32.72 11.10 -4.18
C PRO A 32 -31.76 10.58 -5.26
N SER A 33 -32.11 9.45 -5.86
CA SER A 33 -31.52 9.04 -7.13
C SER A 33 -31.91 10.01 -8.25
N TRP A 34 -31.22 9.96 -9.40
CA TRP A 34 -31.57 10.77 -10.58
C TRP A 34 -33.03 10.60 -11.02
N ILE A 35 -33.54 9.36 -10.95
CA ILE A 35 -34.95 9.03 -11.25
C ILE A 35 -35.88 9.71 -10.24
N SER A 36 -35.57 9.61 -8.95
CA SER A 36 -36.37 10.23 -7.88
C SER A 36 -36.34 11.77 -7.97
N LEU A 37 -35.18 12.36 -8.29
CA LEU A 37 -35.05 13.80 -8.50
C LEU A 37 -35.92 14.29 -9.67
N ARG A 38 -35.88 13.58 -10.80
CA ARG A 38 -36.76 13.87 -11.94
C ARG A 38 -38.23 13.83 -11.54
N ASP A 39 -38.66 12.80 -10.80
CA ASP A 39 -40.06 12.66 -10.41
C ASP A 39 -40.52 13.78 -9.46
N GLN A 40 -39.61 14.27 -8.61
CA GLN A 40 -39.85 15.44 -7.77
C GLN A 40 -39.97 16.73 -8.60
N LEU A 41 -39.14 16.90 -9.65
CA LEU A 41 -39.25 18.04 -10.57
C LEU A 41 -40.53 18.00 -11.41
N PHE A 42 -40.96 16.81 -11.85
CA PHE A 42 -42.28 16.64 -12.48
C PHE A 42 -43.41 17.04 -11.54
N SER A 43 -43.30 16.69 -10.26
CA SER A 43 -44.29 17.07 -9.25
C SER A 43 -44.32 18.58 -9.05
N GLU A 44 -43.16 19.24 -9.00
CA GLU A 44 -43.04 20.69 -8.95
C GLU A 44 -43.67 21.36 -10.18
N ALA A 45 -43.43 20.82 -11.38
CA ALA A 45 -44.03 21.32 -12.62
C ALA A 45 -45.56 21.19 -12.62
N ARG A 46 -46.11 20.10 -12.08
CA ARG A 46 -47.57 19.95 -11.91
C ARG A 46 -48.15 20.97 -10.94
N ILE A 47 -47.46 21.26 -9.84
CA ILE A 47 -47.85 22.28 -8.87
C ILE A 47 -47.79 23.68 -9.49
N ALA A 48 -46.76 23.96 -10.29
CA ALA A 48 -46.66 25.23 -11.01
C ALA A 48 -47.81 25.38 -12.03
N ASN A 49 -48.14 24.31 -12.76
CA ASN A 49 -49.22 24.31 -13.74
C ASN A 49 -50.62 24.47 -13.11
N SER A 50 -50.84 24.03 -11.86
CA SER A 50 -52.15 24.15 -11.20
C SER A 50 -52.57 25.59 -10.90
N ARG A 51 -51.63 26.53 -10.97
CA ARG A 51 -51.85 27.97 -10.78
C ARG A 51 -52.21 28.70 -12.09
N LEU A 52 -52.28 27.99 -13.22
CA LEU A 52 -52.56 28.55 -14.54
C LEU A 52 -54.03 28.41 -14.91
N ASP A 53 -54.51 29.27 -15.82
CA ASP A 53 -55.86 29.18 -16.38
C ASP A 53 -56.12 27.82 -17.05
N GLY A 54 -57.35 27.30 -16.94
CA GLY A 54 -57.68 25.91 -17.26
C GLY A 54 -57.27 25.43 -18.66
N ALA A 55 -57.31 26.29 -19.68
CA ALA A 55 -56.87 25.96 -21.04
C ALA A 55 -55.33 25.80 -21.12
N VAL A 56 -54.58 26.70 -20.47
CA VAL A 56 -53.11 26.68 -20.43
C VAL A 56 -52.61 25.54 -19.54
N GLN A 57 -53.27 25.33 -18.39
CA GLN A 57 -53.00 24.21 -17.49
C GLN A 57 -53.14 22.86 -18.21
N LYS A 58 -54.24 22.65 -18.95
CA LYS A 58 -54.47 21.41 -19.70
C LYS A 58 -53.39 21.16 -20.75
N LYS A 59 -52.98 22.21 -21.47
CA LYS A 59 -51.89 22.14 -22.47
C LYS A 59 -50.56 21.75 -21.83
N LYS A 60 -50.12 22.45 -20.78
CA LYS A 60 -48.84 22.16 -20.11
C LYS A 60 -48.81 20.80 -19.42
N ASN A 61 -49.93 20.34 -18.87
CA ASN A 61 -50.02 18.99 -18.29
C ASN A 61 -49.95 17.89 -19.34
N ALA A 62 -50.52 18.11 -20.53
CA ALA A 62 -50.38 17.18 -21.65
C ALA A 62 -48.93 17.11 -22.15
N GLU A 63 -48.23 18.25 -22.20
CA GLU A 63 -46.80 18.31 -22.53
C GLU A 63 -45.93 17.57 -21.51
N LEU A 64 -46.18 17.77 -20.21
CA LEU A 64 -45.48 17.06 -19.14
C LEU A 64 -45.70 15.54 -19.21
N ALA A 65 -46.91 15.10 -19.54
CA ALA A 65 -47.23 13.69 -19.74
C ALA A 65 -46.54 13.10 -20.98
N ALA A 66 -46.30 13.89 -22.03
CA ALA A 66 -45.52 13.49 -23.18
C ALA A 66 -44.03 13.34 -22.84
N ILE A 67 -43.47 14.27 -22.07
CA ILE A 67 -42.07 14.21 -21.62
C ILE A 67 -41.81 12.95 -20.78
N ALA A 68 -42.73 12.59 -19.88
CA ALA A 68 -42.61 11.40 -19.03
C ALA A 68 -42.53 10.07 -19.82
N LYS A 69 -42.91 10.05 -21.11
CA LYS A 69 -42.82 8.87 -21.99
C LYS A 69 -41.47 8.74 -22.70
N ILE A 70 -40.61 9.76 -22.65
CA ILE A 70 -39.28 9.73 -23.26
C ILE A 70 -38.41 8.73 -22.50
N GLN A 71 -37.66 7.88 -23.21
CA GLN A 71 -36.78 6.87 -22.61
C GLN A 71 -35.55 7.51 -21.93
N ASP A 72 -34.95 8.52 -22.56
CA ASP A 72 -33.74 9.19 -22.05
C ASP A 72 -34.07 10.20 -20.94
N ILE A 73 -33.55 9.94 -19.74
CA ILE A 73 -33.72 10.78 -18.56
C ILE A 73 -33.11 12.18 -18.73
N TRP A 74 -32.02 12.33 -19.48
CA TRP A 74 -31.35 13.62 -19.71
C TRP A 74 -32.19 14.55 -20.57
N VAL A 75 -32.93 13.98 -21.53
CA VAL A 75 -33.92 14.71 -22.33
C VAL A 75 -35.11 15.09 -21.46
N GLN A 76 -35.52 14.23 -20.52
CA GLN A 76 -36.59 14.59 -19.58
C GLN A 76 -36.19 15.79 -18.71
N PHE A 77 -34.97 15.81 -18.16
CA PHE A 77 -34.47 16.95 -17.39
C PHE A 77 -34.42 18.24 -18.22
N ASP A 78 -33.95 18.17 -19.47
CA ASP A 78 -33.91 19.32 -20.40
C ASP A 78 -35.30 19.93 -20.62
N ARG A 79 -36.29 19.08 -20.94
CA ARG A 79 -37.67 19.54 -21.19
C ARG A 79 -38.37 20.03 -19.94
N VAL A 80 -38.11 19.44 -18.78
CA VAL A 80 -38.67 19.90 -17.50
C VAL A 80 -38.07 21.23 -17.07
N HIS A 81 -36.76 21.41 -17.29
CA HIS A 81 -36.09 22.68 -17.07
C HIS A 81 -36.75 23.81 -17.89
N ASP A 82 -37.00 23.57 -19.18
CA ASP A 82 -37.67 24.54 -20.06
C ASP A 82 -39.10 24.88 -19.59
N LEU A 83 -39.83 23.89 -19.06
CA LEU A 83 -41.20 24.08 -18.55
C LEU A 83 -41.28 24.87 -17.24
N LEU A 84 -40.36 24.59 -16.31
CA LEU A 84 -40.30 25.23 -14.99
C LEU A 84 -39.68 26.62 -15.03
N GLY A 85 -38.78 26.85 -15.98
CA GLY A 85 -37.89 28.00 -16.01
C GLY A 85 -36.72 27.86 -15.02
N ARG A 86 -35.61 28.53 -15.35
CA ARG A 86 -34.32 28.41 -14.65
C ARG A 86 -34.42 28.63 -13.13
N ASP A 87 -35.11 29.68 -12.69
CA ASP A 87 -35.12 30.06 -11.28
C ASP A 87 -35.87 29.04 -10.41
N SER A 88 -37.02 28.56 -10.88
CA SER A 88 -37.81 27.53 -10.17
C SER A 88 -37.08 26.20 -10.15
N TYR A 89 -36.44 25.84 -11.27
CA TYR A 89 -35.64 24.62 -11.38
C TYR A 89 -34.46 24.64 -10.41
N VAL A 90 -33.68 25.73 -10.40
CA VAL A 90 -32.53 25.90 -9.51
C VAL A 90 -32.95 25.92 -8.04
N ARG A 91 -34.01 26.65 -7.70
CA ARG A 91 -34.55 26.68 -6.33
C ARG A 91 -34.91 25.27 -5.87
N LYS A 92 -35.66 24.52 -6.67
CA LYS A 92 -36.10 23.17 -6.28
C LYS A 92 -34.93 22.22 -6.04
N ILE A 93 -33.90 22.27 -6.89
CA ILE A 93 -32.71 21.44 -6.72
C ILE A 93 -31.95 21.85 -5.44
N LYS A 94 -31.77 23.15 -5.18
CA LYS A 94 -31.15 23.62 -3.93
C LYS A 94 -31.94 23.17 -2.70
N ASP A 95 -33.27 23.32 -2.71
CA ASP A 95 -34.14 22.91 -1.60
C ASP A 95 -33.98 21.42 -1.26
N ILE A 96 -33.74 20.57 -2.26
CA ILE A 96 -33.52 19.13 -2.08
C ILE A 96 -32.11 18.87 -1.50
N PHE A 97 -31.07 19.41 -2.14
CA PHE A 97 -29.69 19.02 -1.83
C PHE A 97 -29.05 19.80 -0.67
N SER A 98 -29.55 20.98 -0.31
CA SER A 98 -29.05 21.74 0.86
C SER A 98 -29.31 21.01 2.17
N ALA A 99 -30.24 20.06 2.23
CA ALA A 99 -30.39 19.16 3.37
C ALA A 99 -29.09 18.37 3.68
N SER A 100 -28.23 18.15 2.68
CA SER A 100 -26.94 17.48 2.85
C SER A 100 -25.94 18.26 3.71
N GLU A 101 -26.18 19.54 3.99
CA GLU A 101 -25.35 20.35 4.91
C GLU A 101 -25.48 19.87 6.36
N THR A 102 -26.68 19.45 6.76
CA THR A 102 -27.02 19.18 8.16
C THR A 102 -27.27 17.71 8.45
N MET A 103 -27.70 16.92 7.45
CA MET A 103 -27.97 15.49 7.63
C MET A 103 -26.72 14.71 8.09
N PRO A 104 -26.89 13.59 8.83
CA PRO A 104 -25.79 12.68 9.10
C PRO A 104 -25.14 12.19 7.80
N ILE A 105 -23.82 12.12 7.78
CA ILE A 105 -23.06 11.65 6.62
C ILE A 105 -23.35 10.14 6.43
N PRO A 106 -23.76 9.68 5.23
CA PRO A 106 -23.93 8.26 4.98
C PRO A 106 -22.63 7.50 5.21
N ARG A 107 -22.72 6.35 5.88
CA ARG A 107 -21.56 5.58 6.36
C ARG A 107 -20.57 5.21 5.25
N ALA A 108 -21.05 5.00 4.02
CA ALA A 108 -20.20 4.65 2.89
C ALA A 108 -19.18 5.77 2.56
N HIS A 109 -19.60 7.05 2.61
CA HIS A 109 -18.70 8.20 2.43
C HIS A 109 -17.63 8.26 3.52
N GLU A 110 -18.01 8.01 4.78
CA GLU A 110 -17.05 7.97 5.90
C GLU A 110 -16.04 6.84 5.77
N ILE A 111 -16.47 5.66 5.31
CA ILE A 111 -15.56 4.55 5.07
C ILE A 111 -14.60 4.90 3.94
N ILE A 112 -15.11 5.40 2.81
CA ILE A 112 -14.29 5.79 1.64
C ILE A 112 -13.19 6.76 2.05
N TRP A 113 -13.51 7.86 2.73
CA TRP A 113 -12.47 8.79 3.20
C TRP A 113 -11.57 8.21 4.28
N GLY A 114 -12.12 7.32 5.12
CA GLY A 114 -11.34 6.53 6.07
C GLY A 114 -10.41 5.49 5.43
N LEU A 115 -10.48 5.28 4.12
CA LEU A 115 -9.50 4.53 3.31
C LEU A 115 -8.39 5.44 2.78
N ASP A 116 -8.33 6.73 3.13
CA ASP A 116 -7.29 7.68 2.70
C ASP A 116 -7.06 7.70 1.16
N PRO A 117 -8.09 7.93 0.33
CA PRO A 117 -7.95 7.92 -1.12
C PRO A 117 -7.19 9.16 -1.62
N SER A 118 -6.52 9.03 -2.77
CA SER A 118 -5.87 10.16 -3.45
C SER A 118 -6.87 11.15 -4.03
N GLY A 119 -8.13 10.74 -4.21
CA GLY A 119 -9.22 11.66 -4.50
C GLY A 119 -10.56 10.97 -4.70
N VAL A 120 -11.62 11.78 -4.77
CA VAL A 120 -12.98 11.34 -5.08
C VAL A 120 -13.53 12.14 -6.24
N ILE A 121 -13.98 11.46 -7.29
CA ILE A 121 -14.76 12.04 -8.39
C ILE A 121 -16.22 11.76 -8.08
N THR A 122 -17.00 12.77 -7.75
CA THR A 122 -18.42 12.62 -7.39
C THR A 122 -19.32 13.18 -8.49
N LEU A 123 -20.26 12.36 -8.96
CA LEU A 123 -21.34 12.83 -9.84
C LEU A 123 -22.50 13.46 -9.06
N ASN A 124 -22.45 13.37 -7.72
CA ASN A 124 -23.44 13.96 -6.85
C ASN A 124 -23.14 15.43 -6.63
N ILE A 125 -24.20 16.23 -6.55
CA ILE A 125 -24.12 17.65 -6.16
C ILE A 125 -24.36 17.86 -4.66
N ASP A 126 -24.53 16.79 -3.88
CA ASP A 126 -24.62 16.85 -2.42
C ASP A 126 -23.25 17.14 -1.76
N LEU A 127 -23.28 17.55 -0.50
CA LEU A 127 -22.07 17.88 0.27
C LEU A 127 -21.54 16.71 1.11
N PHE A 128 -22.06 15.49 0.98
CA PHE A 128 -21.63 14.38 1.83
C PHE A 128 -20.17 14.00 1.56
N THR A 129 -19.77 13.97 0.29
CA THR A 129 -18.37 13.69 -0.08
C THR A 129 -17.42 14.72 0.54
N GLN A 130 -17.75 16.01 0.45
CA GLN A 130 -16.92 17.07 1.02
C GLN A 130 -16.88 16.99 2.55
N ARG A 131 -18.03 16.85 3.21
CA ARG A 131 -18.10 16.78 4.68
C ARG A 131 -17.38 15.56 5.23
N ALA A 132 -17.47 14.42 4.52
CA ALA A 132 -16.82 13.19 4.93
C ALA A 132 -15.30 13.23 4.82
N SER A 133 -14.71 14.19 4.09
CA SER A 133 -13.26 14.30 3.98
C SER A 133 -12.57 14.64 5.29
N ALA A 134 -13.30 15.17 6.28
CA ALA A 134 -12.79 15.38 7.63
C ALA A 134 -12.39 14.05 8.32
N ASN A 135 -12.90 12.90 7.86
CA ASN A 135 -12.54 11.58 8.37
C ASN A 135 -11.24 11.01 7.77
N MET A 136 -10.54 11.78 6.93
CA MET A 136 -9.29 11.35 6.32
C MET A 136 -8.19 11.16 7.38
N PRO A 137 -7.55 9.97 7.46
CA PRO A 137 -6.51 9.69 8.44
C PRO A 137 -5.31 10.64 8.37
N SER A 138 -4.91 11.06 7.16
CA SER A 138 -3.79 11.97 6.96
C SER A 138 -4.06 13.41 7.42
N GLY A 139 -5.31 13.76 7.71
CA GLY A 139 -5.73 15.12 8.09
C GLY A 139 -5.59 16.16 6.98
N ALA A 140 -5.27 15.75 5.75
CA ALA A 140 -5.11 16.64 4.62
C ALA A 140 -6.47 17.16 4.13
N ILE A 141 -6.50 18.44 3.74
CA ILE A 141 -7.71 19.08 3.21
C ILE A 141 -7.74 18.89 1.68
N PRO A 142 -8.74 18.20 1.12
CA PRO A 142 -8.79 17.96 -0.31
C PRO A 142 -9.11 19.23 -1.10
N ILE A 143 -8.41 19.40 -2.22
CA ILE A 143 -8.70 20.46 -3.19
C ILE A 143 -10.04 20.20 -3.85
N GLN A 144 -10.89 21.22 -3.94
CA GLN A 144 -12.17 21.13 -4.65
C GLN A 144 -11.96 21.52 -6.12
N ILE A 145 -12.14 20.56 -7.04
CA ILE A 145 -11.97 20.73 -8.48
C ILE A 145 -13.35 20.89 -9.10
N GLN A 146 -13.67 22.12 -9.47
CA GLN A 146 -14.92 22.45 -10.14
C GLN A 146 -14.94 21.95 -11.58
N ALA A 147 -16.14 21.70 -12.09
CA ALA A 147 -16.36 21.18 -13.43
C ALA A 147 -15.71 22.06 -14.52
N THR A 148 -15.59 23.37 -14.31
CA THR A 148 -15.00 24.31 -15.28
C THR A 148 -13.48 24.46 -15.18
N LYS A 149 -12.82 23.82 -14.19
CA LYS A 149 -11.42 24.09 -13.83
C LYS A 149 -10.48 22.90 -13.95
N PHE A 150 -10.88 21.82 -14.63
CA PHE A 150 -10.01 20.62 -14.76
C PHE A 150 -8.61 20.93 -15.31
N ALA A 151 -8.50 21.87 -16.25
CA ALA A 151 -7.22 22.26 -16.85
C ALA A 151 -6.22 22.86 -15.83
N GLU A 152 -6.72 23.54 -14.80
CA GLU A 152 -5.90 24.20 -13.77
C GLU A 152 -5.35 23.17 -12.75
N HIS A 153 -5.89 21.96 -12.74
CA HIS A 153 -5.65 20.96 -11.70
C HIS A 153 -4.98 19.67 -12.21
N PHE A 154 -4.31 19.68 -13.37
CA PHE A 154 -3.55 18.52 -13.86
C PHE A 154 -2.43 18.07 -12.91
N ASN A 155 -1.83 19.02 -12.17
CA ASN A 155 -0.71 18.73 -11.27
C ASN A 155 -1.13 18.07 -9.96
N VAL A 156 -2.43 18.00 -9.65
CA VAL A 156 -2.92 17.46 -8.37
C VAL A 156 -2.44 16.02 -8.12
N LEU A 157 -2.36 15.22 -9.18
CA LEU A 157 -1.87 13.84 -9.14
C LEU A 157 -0.35 13.76 -9.01
N LYS A 158 0.39 14.71 -9.58
CA LYS A 158 1.84 14.79 -9.46
C LYS A 158 2.26 15.20 -8.04
N GLU A 159 1.54 16.14 -7.46
CA GLU A 159 1.75 16.63 -6.09
C GLU A 159 1.17 15.69 -5.01
N LYS A 160 0.47 14.63 -5.42
CA LYS A 160 -0.23 13.68 -4.54
C LYS A 160 -1.16 14.39 -3.53
N ARG A 161 -1.77 15.50 -3.93
CA ARG A 161 -2.69 16.24 -3.08
C ARG A 161 -4.08 15.61 -3.19
N PRO A 162 -4.76 15.33 -2.05
CA PRO A 162 -6.11 14.80 -2.12
C PRO A 162 -7.04 15.81 -2.78
N PHE A 163 -8.06 15.31 -3.49
CA PHE A 163 -9.01 16.16 -4.19
C PHE A 163 -10.45 15.61 -4.16
N VAL A 164 -11.41 16.51 -4.38
CA VAL A 164 -12.78 16.18 -4.75
C VAL A 164 -13.08 16.85 -6.08
N ALA A 165 -13.42 16.07 -7.08
CA ALA A 165 -13.80 16.58 -8.40
C ALA A 165 -15.32 16.47 -8.59
N TYR A 166 -15.92 17.52 -9.13
CA TYR A 166 -17.36 17.63 -9.37
C TYR A 166 -17.69 17.75 -10.86
N PRO A 167 -17.63 16.67 -11.67
CA PRO A 167 -17.98 16.73 -13.08
C PRO A 167 -19.40 17.27 -13.36
N HIS A 168 -20.34 16.99 -12.45
CA HIS A 168 -21.73 17.46 -12.52
C HIS A 168 -21.99 18.80 -11.83
N GLY A 169 -20.94 19.46 -11.34
CA GLY A 169 -21.03 20.75 -10.68
C GLY A 169 -21.21 20.67 -9.18
N HIS A 170 -21.20 21.85 -8.55
CA HIS A 170 -21.30 22.02 -7.11
C HIS A 170 -22.59 22.76 -6.73
N ILE A 171 -23.19 22.44 -5.58
CA ILE A 171 -24.50 23.00 -5.17
C ILE A 171 -24.54 24.53 -5.16
N ASP A 172 -23.44 25.17 -4.76
CA ASP A 172 -23.32 26.62 -4.68
C ASP A 172 -23.12 27.31 -6.04
N GLU A 173 -22.81 26.55 -7.09
CA GLU A 173 -22.51 27.05 -8.42
C GLU A 173 -23.50 26.51 -9.47
N PRO A 174 -24.75 26.98 -9.54
CA PRO A 174 -25.76 26.46 -10.48
C PRO A 174 -25.36 26.47 -11.96
N ASN A 175 -24.42 27.34 -12.34
CA ASN A 175 -23.91 27.42 -13.71
C ASN A 175 -22.96 26.28 -14.08
N SER A 176 -22.44 25.57 -13.07
CA SER A 176 -21.57 24.40 -13.25
C SER A 176 -22.35 23.11 -13.44
N TRP A 177 -23.67 23.12 -13.20
CA TRP A 177 -24.48 21.93 -13.12
C TRP A 177 -24.64 21.21 -14.46
N THR A 178 -24.56 19.89 -14.42
CA THR A 178 -24.80 19.02 -15.58
C THR A 178 -26.06 18.18 -15.32
N PHE A 179 -27.23 18.74 -15.66
CA PHE A 179 -28.53 18.04 -15.55
C PHE A 179 -29.20 17.76 -16.89
N THR A 180 -28.88 18.54 -17.94
CA THR A 180 -29.52 18.42 -19.25
C THR A 180 -28.64 17.65 -20.23
N LYS A 181 -29.26 17.10 -21.28
CA LYS A 181 -28.52 16.48 -22.39
C LYS A 181 -27.50 17.44 -23.00
N LYS A 182 -27.87 18.72 -23.14
CA LYS A 182 -26.99 19.77 -23.68
C LYS A 182 -25.77 20.04 -22.80
N ASP A 183 -25.95 20.04 -21.48
CA ASP A 183 -24.83 20.23 -20.54
C ASP A 183 -23.92 19.00 -20.50
N LEU A 184 -24.51 17.80 -20.55
CA LEU A 184 -23.75 16.56 -20.62
C LEU A 184 -22.92 16.50 -21.91
N ASP A 185 -23.52 16.79 -23.06
CA ASP A 185 -22.81 16.80 -24.34
C ASP A 185 -21.67 17.83 -24.32
N ARG A 186 -21.90 19.03 -23.77
CA ARG A 186 -20.85 20.05 -23.56
C ARG A 186 -19.71 19.47 -22.73
N ARG A 187 -20.01 18.82 -21.59
CA ARG A 187 -19.03 18.20 -20.71
C ARG A 187 -18.22 17.12 -21.41
N LEU A 188 -18.88 16.24 -22.16
CA LEU A 188 -18.23 15.16 -22.90
C LEU A 188 -17.40 15.65 -24.09
N THR A 189 -17.61 16.88 -24.56
CA THR A 189 -16.79 17.52 -25.60
C THR A 189 -15.68 18.41 -25.06
N ASP A 190 -15.64 18.67 -23.76
CA ASP A 190 -14.57 19.45 -23.12
C ASP A 190 -13.25 18.68 -23.14
N ALA A 191 -12.30 19.17 -23.94
CA ALA A 191 -10.98 18.57 -24.07
C ALA A 191 -10.24 18.49 -22.74
N SER A 192 -10.38 19.49 -21.87
CA SER A 192 -9.69 19.53 -20.57
C SER A 192 -10.19 18.43 -19.64
N TYR A 193 -11.51 18.21 -19.61
CA TYR A 193 -12.12 17.14 -18.82
C TYR A 193 -11.69 15.75 -19.34
N ILE A 194 -11.72 15.54 -20.66
CA ILE A 194 -11.33 14.26 -21.26
C ILE A 194 -9.84 13.97 -21.02
N GLU A 195 -8.93 14.95 -21.23
CA GLU A 195 -7.51 14.76 -20.93
C GLU A 195 -7.26 14.50 -19.43
N TRP A 196 -8.02 15.14 -18.55
CA TRP A 196 -7.89 14.93 -17.10
C TRP A 196 -8.29 13.51 -16.72
N LEU A 197 -9.41 13.01 -17.25
CA LEU A 197 -9.81 11.61 -17.05
C LEU A 197 -8.77 10.63 -17.60
N LYS A 198 -8.20 10.88 -18.78
CA LYS A 198 -7.15 10.01 -19.33
C LYS A 198 -5.95 9.87 -18.39
N ILE A 199 -5.53 10.98 -17.77
CA ILE A 199 -4.43 10.96 -16.81
C ILE A 199 -4.84 10.13 -15.59
N ILE A 200 -6.04 10.36 -15.03
CA ILE A 200 -6.59 9.59 -13.91
C ILE A 200 -6.54 8.08 -14.21
N PHE A 201 -7.13 7.63 -15.32
CA PHE A 201 -7.14 6.19 -15.65
C PHE A 201 -5.76 5.61 -15.94
N ARG A 202 -4.78 6.45 -16.34
CA ARG A 202 -3.41 5.98 -16.62
C ARG A 202 -2.55 5.84 -15.37
N VAL A 203 -2.74 6.71 -14.38
CA VAL A 203 -1.87 6.79 -13.18
C VAL A 203 -2.54 6.28 -11.90
N CYS A 204 -3.86 6.20 -11.88
CA CYS A 204 -4.64 5.78 -10.73
C CYS A 204 -5.33 4.44 -10.95
N THR A 205 -5.58 3.73 -9.86
CA THR A 205 -6.58 2.68 -9.77
C THR A 205 -7.93 3.33 -9.46
N VAL A 206 -8.86 3.31 -10.41
CA VAL A 206 -10.21 3.88 -10.25
C VAL A 206 -11.17 2.83 -9.71
N VAL A 207 -11.90 3.19 -8.64
CA VAL A 207 -12.90 2.34 -7.99
C VAL A 207 -14.28 2.98 -8.12
N PHE A 208 -15.13 2.39 -8.95
CA PHE A 208 -16.49 2.85 -9.19
C PHE A 208 -17.44 2.33 -8.10
N VAL A 209 -18.21 3.21 -7.47
CA VAL A 209 -19.14 2.85 -6.38
C VAL A 209 -20.44 3.65 -6.47
N GLY A 210 -21.58 2.98 -6.33
CA GLY A 210 -22.89 3.66 -6.35
C GLY A 210 -23.27 4.21 -7.73
N VAL A 211 -22.70 3.61 -8.78
CA VAL A 211 -22.91 3.98 -10.19
C VAL A 211 -23.48 2.80 -10.97
N THR A 212 -24.18 3.08 -12.08
CA THR A 212 -24.74 2.06 -12.98
C THR A 212 -24.07 2.13 -14.35
N ALA A 213 -23.80 0.98 -15.00
CA ALA A 213 -23.21 0.94 -16.36
C ALA A 213 -24.06 1.69 -17.40
N SER A 214 -25.38 1.68 -17.24
CA SER A 214 -26.33 2.43 -18.07
C SER A 214 -26.33 3.95 -17.81
N ASP A 215 -25.53 4.45 -16.85
CA ASP A 215 -25.41 5.87 -16.61
C ASP A 215 -24.53 6.49 -17.70
N VAL A 216 -25.17 7.21 -18.63
CA VAL A 216 -24.50 7.91 -19.74
C VAL A 216 -23.40 8.86 -19.25
N ALA A 217 -23.50 9.38 -18.02
CA ALA A 217 -22.47 10.22 -17.42
C ALA A 217 -21.18 9.48 -17.08
N ILE A 218 -21.18 8.15 -17.10
CA ILE A 218 -20.01 7.29 -16.86
C ILE A 218 -19.69 6.49 -18.11
N GLY A 219 -20.70 5.85 -18.72
CA GLY A 219 -20.56 5.12 -19.97
C GLY A 219 -20.02 5.99 -21.09
N GLY A 220 -20.54 7.20 -21.28
CA GLY A 220 -20.11 8.12 -22.33
C GLY A 220 -18.64 8.55 -22.24
N PRO A 221 -18.15 9.06 -21.09
CA PRO A 221 -16.73 9.34 -20.92
C PRO A 221 -15.86 8.09 -21.10
N ILE A 222 -16.28 6.94 -20.55
CA ILE A 222 -15.54 5.68 -20.63
C ILE A 222 -15.43 5.20 -22.08
N GLU A 223 -16.51 5.18 -22.84
CA GLU A 223 -16.52 4.83 -24.27
C GLU A 223 -15.55 5.71 -25.06
N LYS A 224 -15.51 7.02 -24.78
CA LYS A 224 -14.56 7.94 -25.42
C LYS A 224 -13.10 7.69 -25.03
N ILE A 225 -12.85 7.14 -23.84
CA ILE A 225 -11.51 6.77 -23.36
C ILE A 225 -11.07 5.43 -23.98
N VAL A 226 -11.96 4.44 -23.99
CA VAL A 226 -11.75 3.12 -24.60
C VAL A 226 -11.53 3.25 -26.11
N ALA A 227 -12.31 4.09 -26.81
CA ALA A 227 -12.13 4.40 -28.23
C ALA A 227 -10.76 5.04 -28.55
N LYS A 228 -10.02 5.50 -27.54
CA LYS A 228 -8.65 6.04 -27.68
C LYS A 228 -7.57 5.06 -27.21
N ASN A 229 -7.87 3.75 -27.14
CA ASN A 229 -6.95 2.67 -26.76
C ASN A 229 -6.33 2.81 -25.36
N ILE A 230 -7.07 3.35 -24.39
CA ILE A 230 -6.66 3.30 -22.98
C ILE A 230 -7.37 2.10 -22.35
N PRO A 231 -6.63 1.01 -22.03
CA PRO A 231 -7.24 -0.16 -21.42
C PRO A 231 -7.67 0.17 -19.99
N LEU A 232 -8.89 -0.20 -19.61
CA LEU A 232 -9.39 -0.01 -18.23
C LEU A 232 -9.01 -1.19 -17.31
N THR A 233 -8.09 -2.03 -17.77
CA THR A 233 -7.51 -3.13 -17.01
C THR A 233 -6.86 -2.59 -15.74
N GLY A 234 -7.24 -3.17 -14.59
CA GLY A 234 -6.76 -2.73 -13.27
C GLY A 234 -7.64 -1.68 -12.60
N HIS A 235 -8.84 -1.40 -13.12
CA HIS A 235 -9.88 -0.65 -12.42
C HIS A 235 -10.98 -1.58 -11.91
N TYR A 236 -11.79 -1.10 -10.97
CA TYR A 236 -12.74 -1.93 -10.24
C TYR A 236 -14.12 -1.28 -10.15
N TRP A 237 -15.17 -2.07 -10.28
CA TRP A 237 -16.55 -1.64 -10.10
C TRP A 237 -17.23 -2.46 -9.00
N ILE A 238 -17.62 -1.79 -7.91
CA ILE A 238 -18.34 -2.41 -6.80
C ILE A 238 -19.83 -2.23 -7.04
N THR A 239 -20.54 -3.32 -7.36
CA THR A 239 -21.92 -3.25 -7.87
C THR A 239 -22.78 -4.43 -7.39
N PRO A 240 -24.08 -4.23 -7.16
CA PRO A 240 -24.99 -5.33 -6.89
C PRO A 240 -25.59 -5.94 -8.16
N ARG A 241 -25.30 -5.36 -9.33
CA ARG A 241 -25.78 -5.89 -10.61
C ARG A 241 -25.00 -7.15 -10.97
N GLY A 242 -25.72 -8.22 -11.24
CA GLY A 242 -25.21 -9.48 -11.79
C GLY A 242 -25.90 -9.86 -13.10
N ASP A 243 -26.55 -8.91 -13.76
CA ASP A 243 -27.19 -9.10 -15.06
C ASP A 243 -26.18 -9.12 -16.21
N LEU A 244 -26.59 -9.75 -17.31
CA LEU A 244 -25.75 -10.00 -18.49
C LEU A 244 -25.16 -8.71 -19.08
N GLU A 245 -25.95 -7.64 -19.13
CA GLU A 245 -25.54 -6.33 -19.68
C GLU A 245 -24.37 -5.74 -18.86
N ALA A 246 -24.44 -5.79 -17.53
CA ALA A 246 -23.37 -5.33 -16.66
C ALA A 246 -22.09 -6.16 -16.80
N SER A 247 -22.22 -7.48 -16.97
CA SER A 247 -21.09 -8.38 -17.20
C SER A 247 -20.43 -8.15 -18.57
N GLU A 248 -21.22 -8.02 -19.64
CA GLU A 248 -20.74 -7.75 -21.00
C GLU A 248 -20.01 -6.41 -21.07
N TRP A 249 -20.57 -5.36 -20.44
CA TRP A 249 -19.92 -4.05 -20.39
C TRP A 249 -18.58 -4.09 -19.68
N ALA A 250 -18.49 -4.78 -18.55
CA ALA A 250 -17.26 -4.88 -17.78
C ALA A 250 -16.18 -5.69 -18.51
N GLU A 251 -16.57 -6.78 -19.19
CA GLU A 251 -15.67 -7.59 -20.02
C GLU A 251 -15.13 -6.79 -21.21
N GLN A 252 -16.00 -6.09 -21.95
CA GLN A 252 -15.61 -5.23 -23.07
C GLN A 252 -14.71 -4.08 -22.63
N SER A 253 -14.98 -3.52 -21.45
CA SER A 253 -14.21 -2.40 -20.90
C SER A 253 -12.90 -2.85 -20.25
N GLY A 254 -12.80 -4.11 -19.77
CA GLY A 254 -11.67 -4.62 -18.99
C GLY A 254 -11.70 -4.23 -17.50
N VAL A 255 -12.86 -3.85 -16.97
CA VAL A 255 -13.05 -3.43 -15.57
C VAL A 255 -13.36 -4.65 -14.70
N ASN A 256 -12.68 -4.79 -13.56
CA ASN A 256 -12.93 -5.90 -12.64
C ASN A 256 -14.22 -5.68 -11.83
N ILE A 257 -15.13 -6.64 -11.79
CA ILE A 257 -16.36 -6.52 -10.99
C ILE A 257 -16.17 -7.11 -9.59
N VAL A 258 -16.55 -6.32 -8.58
CA VAL A 258 -16.73 -6.78 -7.20
C VAL A 258 -18.22 -6.78 -6.89
N HIS A 259 -18.83 -7.97 -6.89
CA HIS A 259 -20.25 -8.13 -6.60
C HIS A 259 -20.55 -8.04 -5.09
N TYR A 260 -21.71 -7.46 -4.76
CA TYR A 260 -22.30 -7.53 -3.42
C TYR A 260 -23.82 -7.73 -3.51
N SER A 261 -24.43 -8.36 -2.52
CA SER A 261 -25.88 -8.61 -2.52
C SER A 261 -26.67 -7.46 -1.90
N VAL A 262 -27.90 -7.26 -2.38
CA VAL A 262 -28.87 -6.31 -1.81
C VAL A 262 -30.00 -7.11 -1.19
N ASN A 263 -30.16 -7.02 0.13
CA ASN A 263 -31.20 -7.72 0.88
C ASN A 263 -32.26 -6.73 1.35
N ASN A 264 -33.52 -6.91 0.93
CA ASN A 264 -34.64 -6.03 1.27
C ASN A 264 -34.38 -4.53 0.98
N GLY A 265 -33.68 -4.23 -0.12
CA GLY A 265 -33.31 -2.85 -0.48
C GLY A 265 -32.15 -2.27 0.34
N SER A 266 -31.56 -3.04 1.26
CA SER A 266 -30.41 -2.62 2.05
C SER A 266 -29.10 -2.94 1.33
N HIS A 267 -28.24 -1.93 1.22
CA HIS A 267 -26.87 -2.04 0.69
C HIS A 267 -25.84 -2.32 1.81
N ALA A 268 -26.24 -3.00 2.89
CA ALA A 268 -25.33 -3.29 4.01
C ALA A 268 -24.06 -4.05 3.58
N GLU A 269 -24.17 -4.94 2.58
CA GLU A 269 -23.01 -5.68 2.07
C GLU A 269 -21.97 -4.79 1.38
N LEU A 270 -22.39 -3.68 0.76
CA LEU A 270 -21.45 -2.66 0.26
C LEU A 270 -20.58 -2.10 1.41
N LEU A 271 -21.18 -1.85 2.57
CA LEU A 271 -20.43 -1.38 3.74
C LEU A 271 -19.44 -2.43 4.24
N HIS A 272 -19.80 -3.72 4.16
CA HIS A 272 -18.89 -4.81 4.48
C HIS A 272 -17.72 -4.89 3.49
N VAL A 273 -17.98 -4.79 2.19
CA VAL A 273 -16.94 -4.74 1.15
C VAL A 273 -15.99 -3.58 1.40
N LEU A 274 -16.49 -2.35 1.54
CA LEU A 274 -15.67 -1.16 1.80
C LEU A 274 -14.91 -1.26 3.13
N SER A 275 -15.54 -1.79 4.19
CA SER A 275 -14.88 -1.98 5.49
C SER A 275 -13.79 -3.06 5.43
N SER A 276 -13.94 -4.07 4.57
CA SER A 276 -12.91 -5.10 4.38
C SER A 276 -11.64 -4.51 3.76
N LEU A 277 -11.75 -3.51 2.87
CA LEU A 277 -10.60 -2.77 2.35
C LEU A 277 -9.91 -1.99 3.48
N LYS A 278 -10.69 -1.41 4.40
CA LYS A 278 -10.17 -0.65 5.55
C LYS A 278 -9.41 -1.53 6.54
N ALA A 279 -9.87 -2.78 6.71
CA ALA A 279 -9.17 -3.74 7.56
C ALA A 279 -7.77 -4.04 7.04
N VAL A 280 -7.58 -4.09 5.72
CA VAL A 280 -6.27 -4.30 5.10
C VAL A 280 -5.37 -3.06 5.25
N VAL A 281 -5.92 -1.85 5.05
CA VAL A 281 -5.16 -0.60 5.31
C VAL A 281 -4.74 -0.50 6.78
N LYS A 282 -5.61 -0.89 7.72
CA LYS A 282 -5.31 -0.88 9.15
C LYS A 282 -4.41 -2.03 9.61
N SER A 283 -4.40 -3.17 8.92
CA SER A 283 -3.50 -4.27 9.28
C SER A 283 -2.04 -3.92 9.09
N GLU A 284 -1.72 -2.98 8.19
CA GLU A 284 -0.36 -2.45 7.98
C GLU A 284 0.10 -1.52 9.10
N ASP A 285 -0.82 -0.80 9.77
CA ASP A 285 -0.54 -0.08 11.02
C ASP A 285 -0.35 -1.06 12.22
N TYR A 286 -0.62 -2.36 12.01
CA TYR A 286 -0.70 -3.39 13.02
C TYR A 286 0.37 -4.48 12.93
N GLU A 287 1.48 -4.24 12.23
CA GLU A 287 2.71 -4.99 12.48
C GLU A 287 3.31 -4.55 13.82
N LYS A 288 2.62 -4.95 14.89
CA LYS A 288 3.05 -4.79 16.27
C LYS A 288 4.49 -5.26 16.36
N GLU A 289 5.32 -4.42 16.98
CA GLU A 289 6.67 -4.70 17.47
C GLU A 289 6.64 -5.86 18.47
N ARG A 290 6.29 -7.06 17.99
CA ARG A 290 6.19 -8.25 18.84
C ARG A 290 7.60 -8.50 19.34
N PRO A 291 7.80 -8.49 20.66
CA PRO A 291 9.08 -8.86 21.22
C PRO A 291 9.48 -10.24 20.72
N VAL A 292 10.78 -10.44 20.58
CA VAL A 292 11.34 -11.75 20.27
C VAL A 292 11.81 -12.41 21.55
N TYR A 293 11.72 -13.73 21.60
CA TYR A 293 12.12 -14.49 22.77
C TYR A 293 12.76 -15.78 22.32
N LEU A 294 13.86 -16.14 22.98
CA LEU A 294 14.43 -17.47 22.91
C LEU A 294 13.41 -18.51 23.39
N ARG A 295 13.21 -19.56 22.59
CA ARG A 295 12.29 -20.66 22.88
C ARG A 295 12.81 -21.55 24.01
N ASN A 296 14.10 -21.85 23.97
CA ASN A 296 14.80 -22.67 24.96
C ASN A 296 15.81 -21.80 25.70
N LEU A 297 15.40 -21.21 26.82
CA LEU A 297 16.33 -20.59 27.79
C LEU A 297 16.57 -21.60 28.90
N ASN A 298 17.69 -22.31 28.83
CA ASN A 298 18.14 -23.16 29.93
C ASN A 298 18.70 -22.27 31.04
N GLY A 299 18.03 -22.22 32.21
CA GLY A 299 18.45 -21.43 33.36
C GLY A 299 17.52 -20.24 33.66
N GLU A 300 16.39 -20.50 34.32
CA GLU A 300 15.55 -19.42 34.86
C GLU A 300 16.11 -18.90 36.19
N PHE A 301 16.54 -17.64 36.19
CA PHE A 301 16.88 -16.94 37.42
C PHE A 301 15.59 -16.56 38.17
N LYS A 302 15.40 -17.13 39.36
CA LYS A 302 14.18 -16.91 40.17
C LYS A 302 14.12 -15.53 40.82
N GLU A 303 15.26 -14.86 41.00
CA GLU A 303 15.35 -13.55 41.64
C GLU A 303 16.15 -12.56 40.78
N PRO A 304 15.82 -11.25 40.81
CA PRO A 304 16.56 -10.23 40.09
C PRO A 304 18.00 -10.11 40.61
N ILE A 305 18.97 -10.28 39.72
CA ILE A 305 20.40 -10.13 40.03
C ILE A 305 20.78 -8.65 39.96
N SER A 306 21.57 -8.18 40.93
CA SER A 306 22.07 -6.80 40.91
C SER A 306 23.06 -6.60 39.75
N PRO A 307 23.16 -5.40 39.14
CA PRO A 307 24.14 -5.15 38.07
C PRO A 307 25.58 -5.46 38.45
N LYS A 308 25.94 -5.38 39.74
CA LYS A 308 27.29 -5.70 40.24
C LYS A 308 27.52 -7.21 40.29
N ASP A 309 26.53 -7.98 40.70
CA ASP A 309 26.65 -9.44 40.79
C ASP A 309 26.60 -10.07 39.41
N LEU A 310 25.80 -9.50 38.49
CA LEU A 310 25.73 -9.94 37.10
C LEU A 310 27.08 -9.80 36.37
N GLN A 311 27.91 -8.82 36.74
CA GLN A 311 29.25 -8.66 36.16
C GLN A 311 30.23 -9.78 36.53
N ARG A 312 29.95 -10.56 37.58
CA ARG A 312 30.82 -11.67 38.02
C ARG A 312 30.51 -12.98 37.30
N LEU A 313 29.39 -13.04 36.59
CA LEU A 313 28.98 -14.22 35.83
C LEU A 313 29.73 -14.31 34.50
N SER A 314 29.70 -15.48 33.87
CA SER A 314 30.19 -15.66 32.50
C SER A 314 29.38 -14.81 31.51
N ASP A 315 29.92 -14.54 30.32
CA ASP A 315 29.20 -13.75 29.32
C ASP A 315 27.93 -14.44 28.82
N GLU A 316 27.92 -15.77 28.83
CA GLU A 316 26.74 -16.57 28.50
C GLU A 316 25.65 -16.50 29.57
N GLU A 317 26.02 -16.62 30.86
CA GLU A 317 25.09 -16.42 31.97
C GLU A 317 24.48 -15.01 31.98
N LYS A 318 25.27 -13.99 31.61
CA LYS A 318 24.77 -12.62 31.41
C LYS A 318 23.72 -12.58 30.30
N ARG A 319 23.99 -13.18 29.14
CA ARG A 319 23.04 -13.22 28.00
C ARG A 319 21.73 -13.91 28.38
N ILE A 320 21.81 -15.05 29.08
CA ILE A 320 20.63 -15.81 29.54
C ILE A 320 19.78 -14.97 30.52
N TYR A 321 20.42 -14.35 31.52
CA TYR A 321 19.74 -13.48 32.47
C TYR A 321 19.06 -12.28 31.79
N LEU A 322 19.80 -11.56 30.95
CA LEU A 322 19.32 -10.34 30.28
C LEU A 322 18.12 -10.62 29.37
N ASN A 323 18.14 -11.73 28.62
CA ASN A 323 16.99 -12.12 27.79
C ASN A 323 15.79 -12.62 28.61
N SER A 324 16.04 -13.29 29.73
CA SER A 324 14.97 -13.73 30.64
C SER A 324 14.24 -12.54 31.26
N GLU A 325 14.99 -11.51 31.70
CA GLU A 325 14.41 -10.29 32.25
C GLU A 325 13.73 -9.44 31.16
N ALA A 326 14.33 -9.34 29.97
CA ALA A 326 13.69 -8.71 28.82
C ALA A 326 12.34 -9.39 28.49
N LYS A 327 12.29 -10.72 28.50
CA LYS A 327 11.06 -11.49 28.29
C LYS A 327 10.01 -11.16 29.34
N ARG A 328 10.37 -11.14 30.62
CA ARG A 328 9.46 -10.80 31.72
C ARG A 328 8.82 -9.42 31.54
N ILE A 329 9.64 -8.41 31.24
CA ILE A 329 9.19 -7.02 31.05
C ILE A 329 8.31 -6.90 29.80
N LEU A 330 8.76 -7.47 28.69
CA LEU A 330 8.12 -7.29 27.39
C LEU A 330 6.81 -8.09 27.22
N GLN A 331 6.50 -9.01 28.16
CA GLN A 331 5.22 -9.71 28.24
C GLN A 331 4.10 -8.89 28.91
N ASN A 332 4.40 -7.75 29.54
CA ASN A 332 3.38 -6.90 30.17
C ASN A 332 2.37 -6.37 29.11
N ARG A 333 1.08 -6.43 29.44
CA ARG A 333 -0.02 -6.04 28.54
C ARG A 333 -0.20 -4.52 28.43
N ASP A 334 0.22 -3.75 29.43
CA ASP A 334 0.22 -2.28 29.36
C ASP A 334 1.44 -1.80 28.56
N LEU A 335 1.18 -1.23 27.38
CA LEU A 335 2.21 -0.80 26.44
C LEU A 335 3.08 0.34 26.99
N ASN A 336 2.49 1.30 27.70
CA ASN A 336 3.23 2.46 28.21
C ASN A 336 4.11 2.04 29.38
N ALA A 337 3.55 1.28 30.32
CA ALA A 337 4.30 0.74 31.44
C ALA A 337 5.47 -0.15 30.96
N LYS A 338 5.21 -1.04 29.99
CA LYS A 338 6.21 -1.92 29.38
C LYS A 338 7.37 -1.15 28.76
N ASN A 339 7.10 -0.12 27.96
CA ASN A 339 8.15 0.64 27.28
C ASN A 339 9.03 1.41 28.26
N SER A 340 8.42 2.02 29.29
CA SER A 340 9.16 2.72 30.33
C SER A 340 9.99 1.76 31.20
N GLU A 341 9.43 0.60 31.58
CA GLU A 341 10.15 -0.42 32.36
C GLU A 341 11.33 -1.00 31.56
N TYR A 342 11.14 -1.27 30.26
CA TYR A 342 12.21 -1.79 29.41
C TYR A 342 13.33 -0.78 29.21
N ALA A 343 13.02 0.50 29.00
CA ALA A 343 14.01 1.56 28.92
C ALA A 343 14.82 1.70 30.22
N ALA A 344 14.16 1.63 31.38
CA ALA A 344 14.81 1.65 32.68
C ALA A 344 15.72 0.43 32.89
N PHE A 345 15.29 -0.75 32.44
CA PHE A 345 16.09 -1.98 32.46
C PHE A 345 17.37 -1.86 31.61
N LEU A 346 17.25 -1.37 30.37
CA LEU A 346 18.41 -1.15 29.49
C LEU A 346 19.42 -0.18 30.12
N ALA A 347 18.94 0.90 30.76
CA ALA A 347 19.78 1.86 31.46
C ALA A 347 20.46 1.23 32.70
N LYS A 348 19.72 0.44 33.48
CA LYS A 348 20.22 -0.20 34.72
C LYS A 348 21.32 -1.22 34.46
N TYR A 349 21.21 -2.00 33.38
CA TYR A 349 22.15 -3.08 33.05
C TYR A 349 23.11 -2.73 31.90
N GLN A 350 23.19 -1.46 31.49
CA GLN A 350 23.96 -1.00 30.33
C GLN A 350 25.34 -1.65 30.17
N ARG A 351 26.11 -1.77 31.26
CA ARG A 351 27.46 -2.37 31.20
C ARG A 351 27.43 -3.88 30.93
N ALA A 352 26.61 -4.63 31.66
CA ALA A 352 26.46 -6.07 31.42
C ALA A 352 25.90 -6.35 30.02
N ILE A 353 25.02 -5.46 29.54
CA ILE A 353 24.50 -5.51 28.19
C ILE A 353 25.61 -5.26 27.18
N HIS A 354 26.42 -4.22 27.34
CA HIS A 354 27.57 -3.95 26.47
C HIS A 354 28.53 -5.15 26.39
N ASP A 355 28.85 -5.77 27.53
CA ASP A 355 29.73 -6.93 27.61
C ASP A 355 29.13 -8.16 26.90
N SER A 356 27.80 -8.27 26.87
CA SER A 356 27.09 -9.39 26.21
C SER A 356 27.25 -9.45 24.68
N TRP A 357 27.79 -8.41 24.04
CA TRP A 357 28.16 -8.44 22.61
C TRP A 357 29.43 -9.23 22.33
N TYR A 358 30.26 -9.49 23.36
CA TYR A 358 31.51 -10.20 23.17
C TYR A 358 31.25 -11.65 22.77
N VAL A 359 31.90 -12.09 21.70
CA VAL A 359 31.89 -13.46 21.22
C VAL A 359 33.32 -13.99 21.34
N SER A 360 33.51 -14.99 22.19
CA SER A 360 34.83 -15.60 22.37
C SER A 360 35.28 -16.31 21.10
N SER A 361 36.59 -16.25 20.82
CA SER A 361 37.23 -17.06 19.78
C SER A 361 37.81 -18.36 20.33
N ASP A 362 37.76 -18.56 21.66
CA ASP A 362 38.23 -19.76 22.33
C ASP A 362 37.24 -20.93 22.12
N PRO A 363 37.63 -22.04 21.48
CA PRO A 363 36.77 -23.20 21.26
C PRO A 363 36.11 -23.77 22.52
N ASP A 364 36.72 -23.59 23.69
CA ASP A 364 36.23 -24.10 24.97
C ASP A 364 35.25 -23.13 25.67
N ASP A 365 35.09 -21.90 25.17
CA ASP A 365 34.23 -20.84 25.74
C ASP A 365 33.50 -20.01 24.65
N ASN A 366 33.25 -20.59 23.48
CA ASN A 366 32.62 -19.91 22.34
C ASN A 366 31.12 -20.15 22.24
N GLU A 367 30.45 -20.34 23.37
CA GLU A 367 29.00 -20.47 23.41
C GLU A 367 28.32 -19.10 23.38
N PHE A 368 27.23 -19.03 22.63
CA PHE A 368 26.42 -17.83 22.48
C PHE A 368 24.94 -18.21 22.44
N ILE A 369 24.20 -17.86 23.49
CA ILE A 369 22.76 -18.17 23.71
C ILE A 369 22.40 -19.64 23.43
N GLY A 370 23.23 -20.57 23.89
CA GLY A 370 23.06 -22.02 23.66
C GLY A 370 23.56 -22.54 22.31
N TYR A 371 24.26 -21.72 21.51
CA TYR A 371 24.85 -22.12 20.23
C TYR A 371 26.37 -22.04 20.28
N ARG A 372 27.02 -23.14 19.90
CA ARG A 372 28.49 -23.20 19.85
C ARG A 372 29.00 -22.56 18.56
N ILE A 373 29.67 -21.42 18.68
CA ILE A 373 30.21 -20.69 17.54
C ILE A 373 31.35 -21.50 16.90
N ILE A 374 31.38 -21.57 15.57
CA ILE A 374 32.44 -22.27 14.81
C ILE A 374 33.39 -21.26 14.19
N SER A 375 32.84 -20.25 13.52
CA SER A 375 33.63 -19.21 12.86
C SER A 375 32.80 -17.95 12.62
N LYS A 376 33.48 -16.80 12.54
CA LYS A 376 32.90 -15.57 11.99
C LYS A 376 32.91 -15.67 10.46
N VAL A 377 31.76 -15.47 9.83
CA VAL A 377 31.56 -15.64 8.39
C VAL A 377 31.54 -14.31 7.67
N ASP A 378 30.86 -13.32 8.26
CA ASP A 378 30.72 -12.01 7.65
C ASP A 378 30.78 -10.91 8.72
N GLU A 379 31.33 -9.78 8.30
CA GLU A 379 31.34 -8.51 9.03
C GLU A 379 30.63 -7.46 8.20
N GLY A 380 29.31 -7.49 8.25
CA GLY A 380 28.47 -6.56 7.51
C GLY A 380 28.38 -5.20 8.19
N ALA A 381 27.86 -4.22 7.46
CA ALA A 381 27.48 -2.92 8.02
C ALA A 381 26.45 -3.05 9.17
N PHE A 382 25.63 -4.09 9.15
CA PHE A 382 24.46 -4.23 10.03
C PHE A 382 24.67 -5.17 11.22
N GLY A 383 25.71 -5.99 11.19
CA GLY A 383 25.93 -7.03 12.18
C GLY A 383 27.02 -8.01 11.74
N ASN A 384 27.45 -8.82 12.69
CA ASN A 384 28.34 -9.94 12.46
C ASN A 384 27.53 -11.21 12.28
N VAL A 385 27.87 -12.03 11.28
CA VAL A 385 27.26 -13.34 11.07
C VAL A 385 28.27 -14.41 11.44
N TYR A 386 27.85 -15.35 12.28
CA TYR A 386 28.66 -16.48 12.72
C TYR A 386 28.03 -17.79 12.26
N LYS A 387 28.87 -18.74 11.84
CA LYS A 387 28.47 -20.14 11.68
C LYS A 387 28.51 -20.78 13.06
N ALA A 388 27.46 -21.49 13.44
CA ALA A 388 27.36 -22.13 14.75
C ALA A 388 26.70 -23.51 14.66
N ILE A 389 26.83 -24.29 15.73
CA ILE A 389 26.17 -25.58 15.90
C ILE A 389 25.19 -25.47 17.08
N SER A 390 23.93 -25.85 16.85
CA SER A 390 22.91 -25.93 17.91
C SER A 390 23.08 -27.19 18.78
N GLU A 391 22.38 -27.24 19.92
CA GLU A 391 22.42 -28.39 20.84
C GLU A 391 22.11 -29.75 20.16
N ASN A 392 21.26 -29.75 19.13
CA ASN A 392 20.92 -30.97 18.37
C ASN A 392 21.90 -31.31 17.24
N GLY A 393 23.00 -30.59 17.09
CA GLY A 393 24.04 -30.82 16.08
C GLY A 393 23.79 -30.17 14.72
N SER A 394 22.68 -29.44 14.53
CA SER A 394 22.40 -28.74 13.27
C SER A 394 23.30 -27.52 13.09
N THR A 395 23.70 -27.26 11.84
CA THR A 395 24.43 -26.04 11.47
C THR A 395 23.46 -24.87 11.31
N VAL A 396 23.76 -23.74 11.96
CA VAL A 396 22.94 -22.52 11.95
C VAL A 396 23.80 -21.29 11.68
N ALA A 397 23.15 -20.20 11.28
CA ALA A 397 23.73 -18.87 11.24
C ALA A 397 23.22 -18.03 12.43
N VAL A 398 24.14 -17.43 13.18
CA VAL A 398 23.87 -16.52 14.30
C VAL A 398 24.25 -15.11 13.86
N LYS A 399 23.25 -14.26 13.62
CA LYS A 399 23.44 -12.87 13.21
C LYS A 399 23.26 -11.94 14.41
N ILE A 400 24.34 -11.31 14.84
CA ILE A 400 24.38 -10.38 15.98
C ILE A 400 24.50 -8.95 15.43
N LEU A 401 23.53 -8.09 15.71
CA LEU A 401 23.54 -6.71 15.21
C LEU A 401 24.63 -5.89 15.93
N LYS A 402 25.21 -4.88 15.27
CA LYS A 402 26.28 -4.05 15.87
C LYS A 402 25.77 -3.19 17.05
N ASN A 403 26.66 -2.94 18.02
CA ASN A 403 26.39 -2.17 19.24
C ASN A 403 26.30 -0.65 19.02
N ASP A 404 26.66 -0.16 17.83
CA ASP A 404 26.85 1.28 17.52
C ASP A 404 25.61 2.16 17.75
N ASN A 405 24.44 1.54 17.92
CA ASN A 405 23.16 2.22 18.14
C ASN A 405 22.41 1.73 19.38
N PHE A 406 23.12 1.06 20.29
CA PHE A 406 22.59 0.66 21.58
C PHE A 406 22.00 1.87 22.34
N GLY A 407 20.84 1.67 22.96
CA GLY A 407 20.10 2.70 23.68
C GLY A 407 19.13 3.53 22.82
N ARG A 408 19.12 3.37 21.49
CA ARG A 408 18.10 3.99 20.62
C ARG A 408 16.86 3.09 20.53
N THR A 409 15.70 3.59 20.94
CA THR A 409 14.45 2.81 20.93
C THR A 409 14.07 2.31 19.53
N ASP A 410 14.30 3.12 18.49
CA ASP A 410 13.91 2.78 17.12
C ASP A 410 14.75 1.65 16.50
N PHE A 411 15.96 1.45 17.02
CA PHE A 411 16.83 0.33 16.64
C PHE A 411 16.17 -1.02 16.98
N TYR A 412 15.74 -1.19 18.24
CA TYR A 412 15.07 -2.41 18.70
C TYR A 412 13.74 -2.65 17.98
N LYS A 413 13.02 -1.58 17.62
CA LYS A 413 11.79 -1.68 16.82
C LYS A 413 12.07 -2.21 15.42
N GLY A 414 13.10 -1.70 14.75
CA GLY A 414 13.53 -2.20 13.44
C GLY A 414 13.93 -3.67 13.50
N PHE A 415 14.72 -4.04 14.52
CA PHE A 415 15.14 -5.41 14.74
C PHE A 415 13.95 -6.35 14.91
N ARG A 416 13.00 -6.01 15.79
CA ARG A 416 11.79 -6.81 16.00
C ARG A 416 10.98 -6.94 14.71
N ARG A 417 10.84 -5.87 13.90
CA ARG A 417 10.14 -5.96 12.61
C ARG A 417 10.80 -6.96 11.66
N GLY A 418 12.12 -6.90 11.51
CA GLY A 418 12.84 -7.82 10.64
C GLY A 418 12.77 -9.28 11.11
N ALA A 419 12.98 -9.52 12.41
CA ALA A 419 12.85 -10.86 12.99
C ALA A 419 11.42 -11.41 12.85
N ASN A 420 10.40 -10.58 13.07
CA ASN A 420 9.01 -10.98 12.88
C ASN A 420 8.68 -11.26 11.41
N SER A 421 9.24 -10.50 10.48
CA SER A 421 9.08 -10.71 9.03
C SER A 421 9.61 -12.08 8.62
N LEU A 422 10.85 -12.41 9.01
CA LEU A 422 11.44 -13.72 8.76
C LEU A 422 10.62 -14.86 9.39
N ARG A 423 10.14 -14.66 10.63
CA ARG A 423 9.27 -15.64 11.29
C ARG A 423 7.97 -15.85 10.52
N ILE A 424 7.28 -14.79 10.10
CA ILE A 424 6.04 -14.89 9.31
C ILE A 424 6.29 -15.67 8.01
N VAL A 425 7.34 -15.31 7.27
CA VAL A 425 7.69 -15.96 6.01
C VAL A 425 7.98 -17.45 6.22
N THR A 426 8.70 -17.78 7.30
CA THR A 426 9.00 -19.18 7.70
C THR A 426 7.75 -19.95 8.09
N ASP A 427 6.89 -19.37 8.95
CA ASP A 427 5.64 -19.99 9.41
C ASP A 427 4.65 -20.21 8.24
N ARG A 428 4.74 -19.37 7.20
CA ARG A 428 3.97 -19.48 5.96
C ARG A 428 4.57 -20.45 4.94
N GLY A 429 5.77 -20.98 5.19
CA GLY A 429 6.46 -21.94 4.33
C GLY A 429 6.85 -21.37 2.96
N ILE A 430 7.24 -20.10 2.90
CA ILE A 430 7.69 -19.50 1.63
C ILE A 430 9.09 -20.01 1.30
N GLU A 431 9.16 -20.85 0.27
CA GLU A 431 10.43 -21.30 -0.31
C GLU A 431 11.25 -20.13 -0.89
N GLY A 432 12.58 -20.26 -0.84
CA GLY A 432 13.52 -19.25 -1.34
C GLY A 432 13.80 -18.10 -0.37
N VAL A 433 13.38 -18.22 0.89
CA VAL A 433 13.79 -17.33 2.00
C VAL A 433 14.49 -18.15 3.07
N ILE A 434 15.50 -17.56 3.72
CA ILE A 434 16.19 -18.21 4.83
C ILE A 434 15.24 -18.44 6.02
N ASN A 435 15.21 -19.66 6.54
CA ASN A 435 14.28 -20.02 7.60
C ASN A 435 14.72 -19.47 8.96
N TYR A 436 13.80 -18.78 9.62
CA TYR A 436 13.91 -18.34 11.00
C TYR A 436 13.89 -19.54 11.97
N ILE A 437 14.82 -19.56 12.92
CA ILE A 437 14.85 -20.55 14.01
C ILE A 437 14.41 -19.87 15.30
N ASP A 438 15.13 -18.82 15.70
CA ASP A 438 14.90 -18.13 16.97
C ASP A 438 15.48 -16.69 16.96
N ALA A 439 15.24 -15.91 18.01
CA ALA A 439 15.81 -14.58 18.18
C ALA A 439 15.89 -14.14 19.64
N ALA A 440 16.90 -13.34 19.95
CA ALA A 440 17.16 -12.79 21.28
C ALA A 440 17.09 -11.26 21.24
N GLU A 441 16.58 -10.64 22.31
CA GLU A 441 16.54 -9.18 22.44
C GLU A 441 17.91 -8.61 22.83
N ILE A 442 18.74 -9.37 23.57
CA ILE A 442 19.99 -8.87 24.14
C ILE A 442 21.15 -9.87 24.02
N PRO A 443 22.20 -9.56 23.25
CA PRO A 443 22.17 -8.54 22.20
C PRO A 443 21.12 -8.92 21.14
N PRO A 444 20.56 -7.95 20.37
CA PRO A 444 19.69 -8.24 19.25
C PRO A 444 20.32 -9.25 18.30
N THR A 445 19.74 -10.45 18.29
CA THR A 445 20.29 -11.61 17.59
C THR A 445 19.19 -12.35 16.86
N ILE A 446 19.47 -12.77 15.63
CA ILE A 446 18.61 -13.66 14.85
C ILE A 446 19.36 -14.97 14.60
N ILE A 447 18.71 -16.08 14.92
CA ILE A 447 19.18 -17.43 14.60
C ILE A 447 18.34 -17.95 13.45
N MET A 448 19.02 -18.39 12.40
CA MET A 448 18.40 -18.87 11.17
C MET A 448 19.15 -20.08 10.63
N ASN A 449 18.54 -20.81 9.70
CA ASN A 449 19.22 -21.91 9.03
C ASN A 449 20.53 -21.42 8.39
N TRP A 450 21.53 -22.28 8.35
CA TRP A 450 22.72 -22.03 7.55
C TRP A 450 22.38 -22.20 6.07
N CYS A 451 22.71 -21.20 5.24
CA CYS A 451 22.64 -21.30 3.79
C CYS A 451 24.03 -21.65 3.26
N ASP A 452 24.18 -22.82 2.64
CA ASP A 452 25.47 -23.23 2.07
C ASP A 452 25.61 -22.74 0.63
N GLY A 453 25.80 -21.43 0.50
CA GLY A 453 25.85 -20.75 -0.79
C GLY A 453 26.76 -19.52 -0.78
N GLN A 454 26.72 -18.76 -1.86
CA GLN A 454 27.43 -17.48 -1.98
C GLN A 454 26.49 -16.38 -2.42
N SER A 455 26.72 -15.16 -1.95
CA SER A 455 25.92 -14.00 -2.33
C SER A 455 26.24 -13.53 -3.75
N LEU A 456 25.29 -12.83 -4.38
CA LEU A 456 25.53 -12.22 -5.69
C LEU A 456 26.67 -11.19 -5.64
N SER A 457 26.92 -10.54 -4.51
CA SER A 457 28.09 -9.67 -4.33
C SER A 457 29.44 -10.41 -4.43
N THR A 458 29.45 -11.72 -4.17
CA THR A 458 30.64 -12.58 -4.35
C THR A 458 30.67 -13.20 -5.75
N LEU A 459 29.52 -13.69 -6.22
CA LEU A 459 29.42 -14.46 -7.46
C LEU A 459 29.55 -13.61 -8.74
N VAL A 460 29.06 -12.37 -8.72
CA VAL A 460 29.14 -11.47 -9.89
C VAL A 460 30.59 -11.07 -10.20
N PRO A 461 31.43 -10.65 -9.23
CA PRO A 461 32.87 -10.42 -9.47
C PRO A 461 33.62 -11.69 -9.87
N ALA A 462 33.20 -12.86 -9.37
CA ALA A 462 33.78 -14.16 -9.73
C ALA A 462 33.39 -14.65 -11.14
N ASN A 463 32.52 -13.92 -11.84
CA ASN A 463 31.94 -14.31 -13.14
C ASN A 463 31.15 -15.63 -13.12
N PHE A 464 30.55 -15.97 -11.98
CA PHE A 464 29.67 -17.15 -11.87
C PHE A 464 28.26 -16.87 -12.40
N VAL A 465 27.72 -15.66 -12.16
CA VAL A 465 26.45 -15.21 -12.75
C VAL A 465 26.78 -14.22 -13.86
N ARG A 466 26.82 -14.72 -15.09
CA ARG A 466 27.33 -13.98 -16.26
C ARG A 466 26.41 -14.03 -17.46
N GLU A 467 25.95 -15.22 -17.82
CA GLU A 467 25.17 -15.43 -19.04
C GLU A 467 23.71 -15.01 -18.82
N TRP A 468 23.01 -14.67 -19.92
CA TRP A 468 21.66 -14.11 -19.82
C TRP A 468 20.66 -15.10 -19.22
N ASP A 469 20.80 -16.38 -19.53
CA ASP A 469 20.01 -17.46 -18.96
C ASP A 469 20.19 -17.56 -17.44
N GLU A 470 21.43 -17.53 -16.94
CA GLU A 470 21.74 -17.51 -15.51
C GLU A 470 21.13 -16.29 -14.81
N ILE A 471 21.32 -15.10 -15.40
CA ILE A 471 20.77 -13.85 -14.86
C ILE A 471 19.25 -13.90 -14.84
N ILE A 472 18.61 -14.32 -15.93
CA ILE A 472 17.15 -14.41 -16.02
C ILE A 472 16.62 -15.42 -15.00
N GLU A 473 17.28 -16.57 -14.83
CA GLU A 473 16.86 -17.58 -13.87
C GLU A 473 16.94 -17.08 -12.43
N VAL A 474 18.05 -16.43 -12.04
CA VAL A 474 18.21 -15.82 -10.71
C VAL A 474 17.09 -14.81 -10.44
N PHE A 475 16.84 -13.91 -11.38
CA PHE A 475 15.85 -12.86 -11.19
C PHE A 475 14.40 -13.37 -11.33
N SER A 476 14.17 -14.48 -12.04
CA SER A 476 12.88 -15.15 -12.10
C SER A 476 12.54 -15.81 -10.76
N GLN A 477 13.47 -16.57 -10.18
CA GLN A 477 13.30 -17.15 -8.85
C GLN A 477 13.13 -16.04 -7.79
N LEU A 478 13.95 -15.00 -7.83
CA LEU A 478 13.84 -13.86 -6.92
C LEU A 478 12.47 -13.16 -7.02
N ALA A 479 11.97 -12.92 -8.25
CA ALA A 479 10.66 -12.33 -8.47
C ALA A 479 9.53 -13.20 -7.90
N ILE A 480 9.63 -14.52 -8.03
CA ILE A 480 8.67 -15.47 -7.46
C ILE A 480 8.68 -15.36 -5.93
N VAL A 481 9.85 -15.34 -5.30
CA VAL A 481 9.99 -15.21 -3.84
C VAL A 481 9.37 -13.90 -3.35
N LEU A 482 9.78 -12.77 -3.92
CA LEU A 482 9.27 -11.45 -3.53
C LEU A 482 7.75 -11.36 -3.70
N ARG A 483 7.23 -11.85 -4.84
CA ARG A 483 5.79 -11.87 -5.09
C ARG A 483 5.05 -12.72 -4.07
N LYS A 484 5.56 -13.91 -3.71
CA LYS A 484 4.97 -14.75 -2.67
C LYS A 484 4.89 -14.00 -1.33
N CYS A 485 5.97 -13.31 -0.92
CA CYS A 485 5.99 -12.51 0.31
C CYS A 485 5.02 -11.32 0.26
N HIS A 486 4.96 -10.60 -0.87
CA HIS A 486 4.06 -9.45 -1.07
C HIS A 486 2.57 -9.84 -1.07
N LEU A 487 2.25 -11.07 -1.49
CA LEU A 487 0.88 -11.60 -1.53
C LEU A 487 0.43 -12.22 -0.20
N LEU A 488 1.30 -12.31 0.82
CA LEU A 488 0.89 -12.73 2.15
C LEU A 488 -0.14 -11.75 2.74
N PRO A 489 -1.10 -12.21 3.56
CA PRO A 489 -2.03 -11.32 4.26
C PRO A 489 -1.34 -10.26 5.12
N GLU A 490 -0.20 -10.61 5.70
CA GLU A 490 0.66 -9.70 6.47
C GLU A 490 1.46 -8.73 5.59
N ARG A 491 1.59 -9.01 4.28
CA ARG A 491 2.42 -8.30 3.31
C ARG A 491 3.84 -8.05 3.82
N VAL A 492 4.67 -9.07 3.66
CA VAL A 492 6.08 -8.97 4.07
C VAL A 492 6.90 -8.37 2.93
N LEU A 493 7.47 -7.18 3.17
CA LEU A 493 8.38 -6.49 2.25
C LEU A 493 9.85 -6.74 2.65
N HIS A 494 10.74 -6.87 1.68
CA HIS A 494 12.17 -7.07 1.95
C HIS A 494 12.86 -5.77 2.40
N ARG A 495 12.66 -4.69 1.64
CA ARG A 495 13.08 -3.30 1.88
C ARG A 495 14.58 -3.00 1.82
N ASP A 496 15.47 -4.00 1.79
CA ASP A 496 16.91 -3.84 1.59
C ASP A 496 17.46 -4.73 0.46
N LEU A 497 16.77 -4.79 -0.68
CA LEU A 497 17.10 -5.73 -1.73
C LEU A 497 18.38 -5.31 -2.47
N ARG A 498 19.46 -6.06 -2.28
CA ARG A 498 20.79 -5.79 -2.80
C ARG A 498 21.58 -7.09 -3.00
N PRO A 499 22.67 -7.11 -3.79
CA PRO A 499 23.42 -8.33 -4.10
C PRO A 499 23.92 -9.13 -2.90
N ALA A 500 24.27 -8.46 -1.79
CA ALA A 500 24.73 -9.12 -0.57
C ALA A 500 23.63 -9.93 0.16
N ASN A 501 22.35 -9.61 -0.09
CA ASN A 501 21.21 -10.23 0.58
C ASN A 501 20.54 -11.31 -0.29
N ILE A 502 21.15 -11.68 -1.43
CA ILE A 502 20.65 -12.70 -2.36
C ILE A 502 21.75 -13.74 -2.51
N MET A 503 21.53 -14.94 -1.98
CA MET A 503 22.45 -16.07 -2.07
C MET A 503 22.02 -17.08 -3.13
N ILE A 504 23.00 -17.74 -3.73
CA ILE A 504 22.81 -18.91 -4.58
C ILE A 504 23.33 -20.12 -3.80
N GLU A 505 22.41 -20.95 -3.33
CA GLU A 505 22.71 -22.21 -2.66
C GLU A 505 22.90 -23.32 -3.71
N GLY A 506 23.84 -24.24 -3.48
CA GLY A 506 24.13 -25.34 -4.42
C GLY A 506 24.97 -24.94 -5.64
N CYS A 507 25.42 -23.67 -5.74
CA CYS A 507 26.18 -23.17 -6.90
C CYS A 507 27.48 -23.93 -7.21
N PHE A 508 28.05 -24.66 -6.25
CA PHE A 508 29.27 -25.45 -6.44
C PHE A 508 29.03 -26.97 -6.50
N GLU A 509 27.78 -27.40 -6.35
CA GLU A 509 27.41 -28.83 -6.32
C GLU A 509 26.95 -29.33 -7.69
N SER A 510 26.09 -28.56 -8.37
CA SER A 510 25.58 -28.88 -9.70
C SER A 510 25.20 -27.61 -10.47
N ILE A 511 25.42 -27.63 -11.79
CA ILE A 511 25.02 -26.54 -12.71
C ILE A 511 23.49 -26.38 -12.75
N ASP A 512 22.75 -27.47 -12.51
CA ASP A 512 21.29 -27.52 -12.66
C ASP A 512 20.52 -27.59 -11.32
N GLU A 513 21.22 -27.71 -10.18
CA GLU A 513 20.60 -27.88 -8.86
C GLU A 513 21.00 -26.75 -7.90
N TRP A 514 20.76 -25.51 -8.31
CA TRP A 514 20.92 -24.33 -7.45
C TRP A 514 19.60 -23.62 -7.23
N ARG A 515 19.51 -22.89 -6.11
CA ARG A 515 18.33 -22.07 -5.79
C ARG A 515 18.70 -20.71 -5.22
N VAL A 516 17.87 -19.72 -5.52
CA VAL A 516 17.94 -18.40 -4.89
C VAL A 516 17.41 -18.47 -3.46
N VAL A 517 18.23 -18.02 -2.52
CA VAL A 517 17.85 -17.83 -1.13
C VAL A 517 17.98 -16.36 -0.78
N VAL A 518 16.84 -15.74 -0.48
CA VAL A 518 16.76 -14.34 -0.03
C VAL A 518 17.01 -14.29 1.47
N LEU A 519 17.94 -13.43 1.86
CA LEU A 519 18.29 -13.16 3.25
C LEU A 519 17.55 -11.92 3.76
N ASP A 520 17.69 -11.61 5.06
CA ASP A 520 17.48 -10.28 5.64
C ASP A 520 16.20 -9.51 5.23
N PHE A 521 15.12 -9.72 5.98
CA PHE A 521 13.90 -8.91 5.84
C PHE A 521 13.84 -7.76 6.85
N ASP A 522 13.42 -6.59 6.39
CA ASP A 522 13.07 -5.40 7.18
C ASP A 522 13.99 -5.09 8.38
N LEU A 523 15.30 -5.27 8.20
CA LEU A 523 16.33 -4.83 9.16
C LEU A 523 16.61 -3.33 9.01
N SER A 524 15.54 -2.53 8.87
CA SER A 524 15.57 -1.08 8.64
C SER A 524 16.03 -0.25 9.86
N CYS A 525 16.74 -0.88 10.82
CA CYS A 525 17.06 -0.37 12.16
C CYS A 525 17.86 0.94 12.19
N TYR A 526 18.33 1.44 11.04
CA TYR A 526 19.27 2.57 10.95
C TYR A 526 18.90 3.64 9.94
N ARG A 527 17.65 3.72 9.48
CA ARG A 527 17.27 4.74 8.50
C ARG A 527 17.32 6.19 9.01
N ASP A 528 17.49 6.40 10.32
CA ASP A 528 17.66 7.72 10.96
C ASP A 528 19.01 7.85 11.70
N SER A 529 20.06 7.11 11.30
CA SER A 529 21.41 7.38 11.80
C SER A 529 22.00 8.60 11.07
N ASP A 530 22.08 9.75 11.74
CA ASP A 530 22.70 11.01 11.28
C ASP A 530 24.21 10.92 10.95
N ASP A 531 24.76 9.72 10.79
CA ASP A 531 26.18 9.56 10.52
C ASP A 531 26.47 9.74 9.02
N HIS A 532 27.21 10.81 8.71
CA HIS A 532 27.65 11.17 7.36
C HIS A 532 28.48 10.07 6.68
N SER A 533 29.05 9.12 7.43
CA SER A 533 29.78 7.97 6.88
C SER A 533 28.87 6.96 6.15
N ILE A 534 27.60 6.85 6.59
CA ILE A 534 26.63 5.87 6.10
C ILE A 534 25.92 6.37 4.83
N MET A 535 25.68 7.69 4.71
CA MET A 535 25.06 8.32 3.53
C MET A 535 25.84 8.11 2.22
N HIS A 536 27.13 7.78 2.29
CA HIS A 536 27.98 7.49 1.13
C HIS A 536 28.16 5.98 0.86
N SER A 537 27.44 5.11 1.58
CA SER A 537 27.48 3.67 1.34
C SER A 537 26.84 3.32 -0.01
N PRO A 538 27.46 2.43 -0.82
CA PRO A 538 26.86 1.89 -2.04
C PRO A 538 25.46 1.31 -1.83
N ALA A 539 25.15 0.87 -0.59
CA ALA A 539 23.83 0.38 -0.20
C ALA A 539 22.69 1.38 -0.49
N PHE A 540 22.94 2.69 -0.44
CA PHE A 540 21.92 3.70 -0.71
C PHE A 540 21.49 3.77 -2.17
N GLY A 541 22.32 3.31 -3.12
CA GLY A 541 21.96 3.24 -4.53
C GLY A 541 20.84 2.23 -4.82
N TYR A 542 20.70 1.21 -3.96
CA TYR A 542 19.66 0.18 -4.06
C TYR A 542 18.33 0.60 -3.41
N LEU A 543 18.31 1.67 -2.62
CA LEU A 543 17.11 2.15 -1.92
C LEU A 543 16.28 3.08 -2.81
N ALA A 544 14.97 2.82 -2.87
CA ALA A 544 14.03 3.64 -3.61
C ALA A 544 14.02 5.09 -3.09
N PRO A 545 13.80 6.12 -3.94
CA PRO A 545 13.77 7.53 -3.52
C PRO A 545 12.82 7.79 -2.33
N GLU A 546 11.64 7.18 -2.34
CA GLU A 546 10.66 7.26 -1.27
C GLU A 546 11.17 6.68 0.06
N GLN A 547 12.08 5.70 0.02
CA GLN A 547 12.70 5.13 1.22
C GLN A 547 13.73 6.06 1.86
N ARG A 548 14.28 7.01 1.08
CA ARG A 548 15.30 7.98 1.50
C ARG A 548 14.72 9.32 1.94
N GLY A 549 13.51 9.69 1.49
CA GLY A 549 12.91 11.00 1.83
C GLY A 549 11.37 11.12 1.80
N GLY A 550 10.62 10.01 1.69
CA GLY A 550 9.15 10.03 1.60
C GLY A 550 8.41 9.94 2.95
N SER A 551 7.08 10.16 2.95
CA SER A 551 6.23 9.89 4.13
C SER A 551 6.24 8.39 4.49
N ALA A 552 5.92 8.04 5.74
CA ALA A 552 5.92 6.64 6.19
C ALA A 552 5.03 5.72 5.31
N PHE A 553 3.89 6.24 4.84
CA PHE A 553 3.00 5.54 3.91
C PHE A 553 3.61 5.32 2.52
N SER A 554 4.40 6.27 2.02
CA SER A 554 5.08 6.10 0.72
C SER A 554 6.17 5.03 0.77
N ARG A 555 6.59 4.58 1.96
CA ARG A 555 7.74 3.66 2.17
C ARG A 555 7.36 2.19 2.28
N ARG A 556 6.07 1.86 2.36
CA ARG A 556 5.53 0.50 2.55
C ARG A 556 4.68 0.08 1.35
N ASN A 557 5.30 0.06 0.17
CA ASN A 557 4.70 -0.50 -1.04
C ASN A 557 5.65 -1.54 -1.65
N SER A 558 5.16 -2.44 -2.49
CA SER A 558 5.99 -3.41 -3.21
C SER A 558 6.96 -2.75 -4.22
N ALA A 559 6.67 -1.51 -4.63
CA ALA A 559 7.50 -0.77 -5.58
C ALA A 559 8.90 -0.48 -5.01
N VAL A 560 9.06 -0.40 -3.69
CA VAL A 560 10.38 -0.26 -3.07
C VAL A 560 11.27 -1.49 -3.31
N ASP A 561 10.70 -2.69 -3.24
CA ASP A 561 11.41 -3.93 -3.55
C ASP A 561 11.64 -4.06 -5.05
N SER A 562 10.69 -3.58 -5.87
CA SER A 562 10.85 -3.52 -7.34
C SER A 562 12.01 -2.61 -7.76
N TYR A 563 12.19 -1.48 -7.08
CA TYR A 563 13.33 -0.60 -7.30
C TYR A 563 14.65 -1.30 -6.93
N GLY A 564 14.74 -1.90 -5.74
CA GLY A 564 15.92 -2.65 -5.31
C GLY A 564 16.23 -3.85 -6.23
N PHE A 565 15.20 -4.50 -6.76
CA PHE A 565 15.31 -5.57 -7.76
C PHE A 565 15.95 -5.04 -9.04
N GLY A 566 15.46 -3.92 -9.58
CA GLY A 566 16.02 -3.29 -10.77
C GLY A 566 17.47 -2.82 -10.58
N MET A 567 17.80 -2.28 -9.40
CA MET A 567 19.16 -1.83 -9.08
C MET A 567 20.13 -2.99 -8.85
N THR A 568 19.66 -4.09 -8.27
CA THR A 568 20.42 -5.35 -8.18
C THR A 568 20.67 -5.91 -9.58
N LEU A 569 19.67 -5.89 -10.47
CA LEU A 569 19.83 -6.33 -11.86
C LEU A 569 20.84 -5.47 -12.61
N TYR A 570 20.81 -4.16 -12.41
CA TYR A 570 21.81 -3.23 -12.94
C TYR A 570 23.23 -3.62 -12.47
N TYR A 571 23.41 -3.92 -11.19
CA TYR A 571 24.69 -4.39 -10.65
C TYR A 571 25.13 -5.70 -11.30
N VAL A 572 24.24 -6.70 -11.38
CA VAL A 572 24.55 -8.02 -11.93
C VAL A 572 24.96 -7.90 -13.40
N CYS A 573 24.25 -7.09 -14.19
CA CYS A 573 24.58 -6.86 -15.59
C CYS A 573 25.86 -6.04 -15.80
N GLY A 574 26.12 -5.05 -14.93
CA GLY A 574 27.20 -4.06 -15.11
C GLY A 574 28.47 -4.28 -14.28
N GLY A 575 28.43 -5.15 -13.27
CA GLY A 575 29.49 -5.36 -12.28
C GLY A 575 29.84 -4.12 -11.45
N LYS A 576 28.95 -3.12 -11.37
CA LYS A 576 29.19 -1.85 -10.67
C LYS A 576 27.99 -1.50 -9.81
N ASP A 577 28.26 -1.10 -8.56
CA ASP A 577 27.21 -0.62 -7.67
C ASP A 577 26.51 0.62 -8.25
N PRO A 578 25.17 0.70 -8.12
CA PRO A 578 24.43 1.90 -8.41
C PRO A 578 24.74 2.97 -7.36
N PHE A 579 24.68 4.24 -7.75
CA PHE A 579 24.73 5.35 -6.80
C PHE A 579 23.33 5.97 -6.59
N PRO A 580 23.10 6.67 -5.47
CA PRO A 580 21.81 7.30 -5.16
C PRO A 580 21.29 8.18 -6.31
N ASP A 581 20.01 8.00 -6.67
CA ASP A 581 19.31 8.75 -7.74
C ASP A 581 19.94 8.67 -9.13
N GLN A 582 20.83 7.70 -9.39
CA GLN A 582 21.45 7.52 -10.70
C GLN A 582 20.44 7.43 -11.86
N HIS A 583 19.28 6.81 -11.62
CA HIS A 583 18.19 6.68 -12.59
C HIS A 583 17.55 8.01 -13.01
N THR A 584 17.78 9.11 -12.27
CA THR A 584 17.26 10.45 -12.58
C THR A 584 18.22 11.25 -13.47
N THR A 585 19.45 10.77 -13.65
CA THR A 585 20.45 11.48 -14.45
C THR A 585 20.13 11.39 -15.95
N PRO A 586 20.41 12.45 -16.75
CA PRO A 586 20.18 12.41 -18.20
C PRO A 586 20.93 11.28 -18.92
N SER A 587 22.07 10.84 -18.36
CA SER A 587 22.91 9.77 -18.91
C SER A 587 22.51 8.37 -18.43
N TRP A 588 21.38 8.20 -17.73
CA TRP A 588 20.95 6.90 -17.22
C TRP A 588 20.89 5.82 -18.32
N MET A 589 20.21 6.11 -19.44
CA MET A 589 20.08 5.15 -20.55
C MET A 589 21.43 4.79 -21.17
N GLU A 590 22.37 5.73 -21.24
CA GLU A 590 23.73 5.46 -21.71
C GLU A 590 24.50 4.62 -20.70
N SER A 591 24.33 4.88 -19.40
CA SER A 591 24.93 4.12 -18.30
C SER A 591 24.45 2.67 -18.30
N VAL A 592 23.14 2.43 -18.49
CA VAL A 592 22.55 1.09 -18.62
C VAL A 592 23.11 0.37 -19.85
N LYS A 593 23.11 1.02 -21.03
CA LYS A 593 23.69 0.43 -22.25
C LYS A 593 25.16 0.08 -22.05
N LYS A 594 25.91 0.97 -21.41
CA LYS A 594 27.33 0.75 -21.09
C LYS A 594 27.52 -0.42 -20.14
N ALA A 595 26.74 -0.50 -19.06
CA ALA A 595 26.76 -1.61 -18.11
C ALA A 595 26.57 -2.94 -18.84
N VAL A 596 25.50 -3.06 -19.64
CA VAL A 596 25.19 -4.26 -20.43
C VAL A 596 26.30 -4.59 -21.45
N SER A 597 26.82 -3.59 -22.18
CA SER A 597 27.85 -3.80 -23.21
C SER A 597 29.25 -4.07 -22.67
N SER A 598 29.53 -3.72 -21.40
CA SER A 598 30.87 -3.82 -20.82
C SER A 598 31.27 -5.26 -20.45
N ARG A 599 30.30 -6.16 -20.27
CA ARG A 599 30.54 -7.61 -20.21
C ARG A 599 30.66 -8.18 -21.63
N LYS A 600 31.83 -7.97 -22.25
CA LYS A 600 32.09 -8.27 -23.67
C LYS A 600 32.06 -9.74 -24.13
N ASN A 601 31.72 -10.70 -23.28
CA ASN A 601 31.33 -12.05 -23.77
C ASN A 601 30.10 -12.49 -22.99
N ILE A 602 28.92 -12.03 -23.39
CA ILE A 602 27.67 -12.72 -23.10
C ILE A 602 27.27 -13.27 -24.47
N SER A 603 27.32 -14.59 -24.64
CA SER A 603 27.08 -15.24 -25.94
C SER A 603 25.59 -15.37 -26.23
#